data_AF-X1D4P7-F1
#
_entry.id   AF-X1D4P7-F1
#
_cell.length_a   1.000
_cell.length_b   1.000
_cell.length_c   1.000
_cell.angle_alpha   90.00
_cell.angle_beta   90.00
_cell.angle_gamma   90.00
#
_symmetry.space_group_name_H-M   'P 1'
#
loop_
_entity.id
_entity.type
_entity.pdbx_description
1 polymer ?
#
loop_
_entity_poly.entity_id
_entity_poly.type
_entity_poly.pdbx_seq_one_letter_code
_entity_poly.pdbx_strand_id
1 'polypeptide(L)'
;MKAVILAAGKGLRMRPLTERLPKTMLELHGKPILQYIIEGLRIANFNEITLIVGYKNEIIRKYFRNGDNFGVRINYILQADQKGTGHATLLAEQFCGDEQFLLTYSDVLISYSIYQELYKSYKEQNERFVLVANPTNDPYRGAAIYYENDYVTEIIEKPPKGTSKSKSEDFYG
;
A
#
# COMPACT_ATOMS: atom_id res chain seq x y z
N MET A 1 -0.53 3.58 15.28
CA MET A 1 -1.07 4.38 14.15
C MET A 1 -1.94 3.48 13.28
N LYS A 2 -2.91 4.04 12.56
CA LYS A 2 -3.78 3.30 11.63
C LYS A 2 -3.10 3.06 10.28
N ALA A 3 -3.39 1.93 9.66
CA ALA A 3 -3.00 1.62 8.29
C ALA A 3 -4.20 1.09 7.49
N VAL A 4 -4.28 1.50 6.23
CA VAL A 4 -5.28 1.05 5.25
C VAL A 4 -4.55 0.31 4.15
N ILE A 5 -4.92 -0.93 3.91
CA ILE A 5 -4.34 -1.76 2.85
C ILE A 5 -5.39 -2.04 1.78
N LEU A 6 -5.10 -1.64 0.55
CA LEU A 6 -5.97 -1.86 -0.59
C LEU A 6 -5.75 -3.27 -1.16
N ALA A 7 -6.71 -4.17 -0.91
CA ALA A 7 -6.64 -5.61 -1.22
C ALA A 7 -7.83 -6.14 -2.05
N ALA A 8 -8.59 -5.25 -2.69
CA ALA A 8 -9.82 -5.63 -3.38
C ALA A 8 -9.61 -6.18 -4.80
N GLY A 9 -8.43 -5.98 -5.40
CA GLY A 9 -8.16 -6.21 -6.82
C GLY A 9 -8.22 -7.69 -7.25
N LYS A 10 -8.68 -7.93 -8.49
CA LYS A 10 -8.78 -9.28 -9.10
C LYS A 10 -7.45 -9.86 -9.59
N GLY A 11 -6.40 -9.04 -9.73
CA GLY A 11 -5.09 -9.50 -10.21
C GLY A 11 -5.13 -10.14 -11.62
N LEU A 12 -5.92 -9.59 -12.55
CA LEU A 12 -6.21 -10.19 -13.86
C LEU A 12 -4.97 -10.51 -14.71
N ARG A 13 -3.91 -9.71 -14.58
CA ARG A 13 -2.64 -9.89 -15.33
C ARG A 13 -1.83 -11.11 -14.88
N MET A 14 -2.15 -11.68 -13.72
CA MET A 14 -1.44 -12.82 -13.12
C MET A 14 -2.23 -14.12 -13.23
N ARG A 15 -3.24 -14.18 -14.10
CA ARG A 15 -3.91 -15.44 -14.41
C ARG A 15 -2.91 -16.43 -15.05
N PRO A 16 -3.05 -17.75 -14.79
CA PRO A 16 -4.16 -18.38 -14.06
C PRO A 16 -4.01 -18.40 -12.53
N LEU A 17 -2.88 -17.92 -11.97
CA LEU A 17 -2.60 -18.00 -10.53
C LEU A 17 -3.70 -17.32 -9.68
N THR A 18 -4.27 -16.24 -10.21
CA THR A 18 -5.28 -15.43 -9.51
C THR A 18 -6.73 -15.86 -9.75
N GLU A 19 -6.99 -16.96 -10.45
CA GLU A 19 -8.37 -17.44 -10.67
C GLU A 19 -8.98 -18.10 -9.44
N ARG A 20 -8.14 -18.74 -8.62
CA ARG A 20 -8.55 -19.45 -7.41
C ARG A 20 -8.20 -18.70 -6.14
N LEU A 21 -7.27 -17.74 -6.21
CA LEU A 21 -6.67 -17.07 -5.06
C LEU A 21 -6.50 -15.57 -5.34
N PRO A 22 -6.80 -14.65 -4.39
CA PRO A 22 -6.42 -13.24 -4.53
C PRO A 22 -4.92 -13.10 -4.76
N LYS A 23 -4.50 -12.12 -5.58
CA LYS A 23 -3.07 -11.84 -5.82
C LYS A 23 -2.29 -11.67 -4.50
N THR A 24 -2.91 -10.99 -3.55
CA THR A 24 -2.38 -10.67 -2.22
C THR A 24 -2.08 -11.89 -1.37
N MET A 25 -2.73 -13.01 -1.69
CA MET A 25 -2.58 -14.29 -1.00
C MET A 25 -1.60 -15.23 -1.70
N LEU A 26 -1.04 -14.85 -2.87
CA LEU A 26 0.03 -15.61 -3.49
C LEU A 26 1.22 -15.68 -2.53
N GLU A 27 1.82 -16.86 -2.43
CA GLU A 27 2.91 -17.11 -1.48
C GLU A 27 4.28 -16.80 -2.09
N LEU A 28 5.11 -16.14 -1.28
CA LEU A 28 6.54 -16.01 -1.49
C LEU A 28 7.21 -16.72 -0.32
N HIS A 29 8.10 -17.69 -0.60
CA HIS A 29 8.78 -18.49 0.43
C HIS A 29 7.82 -19.05 1.51
N GLY A 30 6.66 -19.56 1.10
CA GLY A 30 5.67 -20.19 1.99
C GLY A 30 4.81 -19.22 2.81
N LYS A 31 4.87 -17.93 2.52
CA LYS A 31 4.08 -16.89 3.20
C LYS A 31 3.34 -16.01 2.20
N PRO A 32 2.04 -15.68 2.42
CA PRO A 32 1.32 -14.73 1.57
C PRO A 32 2.01 -13.36 1.48
N ILE A 33 2.00 -12.73 0.30
CA ILE A 33 2.50 -11.36 0.10
C ILE A 33 1.93 -10.39 1.15
N LEU A 34 0.62 -10.44 1.39
CA LEU A 34 -0.06 -9.58 2.37
C LEU A 34 0.45 -9.78 3.80
N GLN A 35 0.95 -10.97 4.15
CA GLN A 35 1.50 -11.20 5.50
C GLN A 35 2.84 -10.49 5.69
N TYR A 36 3.71 -10.43 4.67
CA TYR A 36 4.94 -9.62 4.74
C TYR A 36 4.62 -8.15 5.03
N ILE A 37 3.57 -7.61 4.37
CA ILE A 37 3.14 -6.23 4.58
C ILE A 37 2.65 -6.03 6.02
N ILE A 38 1.75 -6.90 6.51
CA ILE A 38 1.22 -6.82 7.88
C ILE A 38 2.33 -6.93 8.93
N GLU A 39 3.31 -7.81 8.72
CA GLU A 39 4.46 -7.94 9.63
C GLU A 39 5.35 -6.69 9.63
N GLY A 40 5.63 -6.11 8.46
CA GLY A 40 6.39 -4.86 8.35
C GLY A 40 5.67 -3.70 9.05
N LEU A 41 4.36 -3.58 8.86
CA LEU A 41 3.51 -2.61 9.53
C LEU A 41 3.53 -2.77 11.05
N ARG A 42 3.39 -4.00 11.54
CA ARG A 42 3.48 -4.32 12.97
C ARG A 42 4.82 -3.91 13.56
N ILE A 43 5.93 -4.25 12.89
CA ILE A 43 7.29 -3.90 13.34
C ILE A 43 7.46 -2.38 13.46
N ALA A 44 6.80 -1.63 12.57
CA ALA A 44 6.76 -0.18 12.59
C ALA A 44 5.65 0.41 13.47
N ASN A 45 4.95 -0.37 14.30
CA ASN A 45 3.88 0.08 15.21
C ASN A 45 2.57 0.57 14.55
N PHE A 46 2.29 0.12 13.33
CA PHE A 46 0.97 0.22 12.69
C PHE A 46 0.11 -0.99 13.08
N ASN A 47 -0.43 -0.95 14.30
CA ASN A 47 -1.12 -2.11 14.89
C ASN A 47 -2.64 -2.12 14.64
N GLU A 48 -3.20 -1.06 14.07
CA GLU A 48 -4.61 -0.99 13.68
C GLU A 48 -4.70 -0.94 12.17
N ILE A 49 -5.17 -2.04 11.57
CA ILE A 49 -5.13 -2.24 10.12
C ILE A 49 -6.56 -2.42 9.61
N THR A 50 -6.91 -1.71 8.56
CA THR A 50 -8.12 -2.00 7.77
C THR A 50 -7.74 -2.51 6.40
N LEU A 51 -8.26 -3.69 6.06
CA LEU A 51 -8.12 -4.29 4.74
C LEU A 51 -9.35 -3.94 3.90
N ILE A 52 -9.14 -3.17 2.82
CA ILE A 52 -10.18 -2.95 1.81
C ILE A 52 -10.19 -4.16 0.89
N VAL A 53 -11.12 -5.07 1.13
CA VAL A 53 -11.19 -6.38 0.46
C VAL A 53 -12.29 -6.43 -0.58
N GLY A 54 -12.22 -7.38 -1.51
CA GLY A 54 -13.18 -7.50 -2.60
C GLY A 54 -13.20 -8.93 -3.14
N TYR A 55 -12.52 -9.12 -4.27
CA TYR A 55 -12.43 -10.43 -4.91
C TYR A 55 -11.89 -11.50 -3.95
N LYS A 56 -12.67 -12.59 -3.77
CA LYS A 56 -12.33 -13.73 -2.92
C LYS A 56 -11.89 -13.36 -1.49
N ASN A 57 -12.53 -12.32 -0.92
CA ASN A 57 -12.18 -11.79 0.39
C ASN A 57 -12.32 -12.81 1.54
N GLU A 58 -13.15 -13.83 1.37
CA GLU A 58 -13.31 -14.92 2.32
C GLU A 58 -11.99 -15.64 2.63
N ILE A 59 -11.08 -15.74 1.65
CA ILE A 59 -9.77 -16.36 1.83
C ILE A 59 -8.89 -15.48 2.72
N ILE A 60 -8.88 -14.17 2.47
CA ILE A 60 -8.13 -13.18 3.27
C ILE A 60 -8.67 -13.17 4.71
N ARG A 61 -9.99 -13.12 4.89
CA ARG A 61 -10.65 -13.14 6.21
C ARG A 61 -10.35 -14.43 6.98
N LYS A 62 -10.38 -15.58 6.30
CA LYS A 62 -10.07 -16.88 6.92
C LYS A 62 -8.62 -16.95 7.40
N TYR A 63 -7.67 -16.44 6.61
CA TYR A 63 -6.25 -16.49 6.95
C TYR A 63 -5.89 -15.52 8.07
N PHE A 64 -6.29 -14.25 7.93
CA PHE A 64 -5.86 -13.18 8.85
C PHE A 64 -6.76 -13.02 10.08
N ARG A 65 -8.02 -13.46 10.02
CA ARG A 65 -9.01 -13.34 11.10
C ARG A 65 -9.02 -11.91 11.67
N ASN A 66 -9.02 -11.73 12.98
CA ASN A 66 -8.94 -10.43 13.62
C ASN A 66 -7.50 -9.89 13.76
N GLY A 67 -6.48 -10.61 13.26
CA GLY A 67 -5.08 -10.21 13.32
C GLY A 67 -4.30 -10.70 14.55
N ASP A 68 -4.94 -11.36 15.52
CA ASP A 68 -4.31 -11.74 16.80
C ASP A 68 -3.05 -12.60 16.60
N ASN A 69 -3.10 -13.56 15.67
CA ASN A 69 -1.95 -14.42 15.33
C ASN A 69 -0.75 -13.64 14.75
N PHE A 70 -0.99 -12.40 14.33
CA PHE A 70 0.00 -11.51 13.75
C PHE A 70 0.27 -10.32 14.67
N GLY A 71 -0.23 -10.29 15.91
CA GLY A 71 0.02 -9.20 16.86
C GLY A 71 -0.51 -7.83 16.43
N VAL A 72 -1.57 -7.79 15.62
CA VAL A 72 -2.24 -6.57 15.15
C VAL A 72 -3.76 -6.73 15.26
N ARG A 73 -4.50 -5.62 15.16
CA ARG A 73 -5.96 -5.61 15.01
C ARG A 73 -6.31 -5.39 13.55
N ILE A 74 -7.08 -6.32 12.96
CA ILE A 74 -7.49 -6.25 11.56
C ILE A 74 -9.01 -6.09 11.48
N ASN A 75 -9.43 -5.02 10.82
CA ASN A 75 -10.79 -4.79 10.34
C ASN A 75 -10.84 -4.98 8.82
N TYR A 76 -12.05 -5.19 8.29
CA TYR A 76 -12.26 -5.43 6.86
C TYR A 76 -13.43 -4.63 6.34
N ILE A 77 -13.23 -3.92 5.23
CA ILE A 77 -14.28 -3.21 4.52
C ILE A 77 -14.41 -3.80 3.13
N LEU A 78 -15.62 -4.18 2.74
CA LEU A 78 -15.88 -4.76 1.43
C LEU A 78 -16.04 -3.65 0.40
N GLN A 79 -15.17 -3.64 -0.61
CA GLN A 79 -15.38 -2.90 -1.84
C GLN A 79 -16.21 -3.78 -2.80
N ALA A 80 -17.53 -3.63 -2.77
CA ALA A 80 -18.44 -4.39 -3.63
C ALA A 80 -18.22 -4.05 -5.13
N ASP A 81 -18.10 -2.75 -5.44
CA ASP A 81 -17.81 -2.27 -6.79
C ASP A 81 -16.36 -1.82 -6.94
N GLN A 82 -15.62 -2.40 -7.89
CA GLN A 82 -14.23 -2.03 -8.21
C GLN A 82 -14.14 -0.72 -9.01
N LYS A 83 -14.62 0.39 -8.45
CA LYS A 83 -14.59 1.75 -9.04
C LYS A 83 -13.22 2.44 -8.91
N GLY A 84 -12.14 1.66 -8.82
CA GLY A 84 -10.77 2.15 -8.72
C GLY A 84 -10.28 2.43 -7.30
N THR A 85 -9.03 2.90 -7.22
CA THR A 85 -8.30 3.14 -5.96
C THR A 85 -8.92 4.24 -5.12
N GLY A 86 -9.34 5.36 -5.73
CA GLY A 86 -9.97 6.47 -5.00
C GLY A 86 -11.22 6.03 -4.23
N HIS A 87 -12.10 5.26 -4.88
CA HIS A 87 -13.26 4.65 -4.20
C HIS A 87 -12.84 3.70 -3.07
N ALA A 88 -11.79 2.90 -3.27
CA ALA A 88 -11.29 1.99 -2.24
C ALA A 88 -10.77 2.75 -1.01
N THR A 89 -10.07 3.86 -1.22
CA THR A 89 -9.57 4.73 -0.15
C THR A 89 -10.71 5.41 0.60
N LEU A 90 -11.72 5.92 -0.10
CA LEU A 90 -12.88 6.57 0.52
C LEU A 90 -13.66 5.64 1.45
N LEU A 91 -13.70 4.33 1.15
CA LEU A 91 -14.34 3.35 2.04
C LEU A 91 -13.69 3.27 3.43
N ALA A 92 -12.44 3.72 3.58
CA ALA A 92 -11.73 3.75 4.86
C ALA A 92 -12.00 5.02 5.69
N GLU A 93 -12.77 5.99 5.17
CA GLU A 93 -12.99 7.31 5.81
C GLU A 93 -13.38 7.19 7.29
N GLN A 94 -14.42 6.39 7.59
CA GLN A 94 -14.88 6.20 8.97
C GLN A 94 -13.84 5.51 9.87
N PHE A 95 -13.04 4.61 9.31
CA PHE A 95 -11.99 3.95 10.07
C PHE A 95 -10.86 4.91 10.40
N CYS A 96 -10.44 5.75 9.44
CA CYS A 96 -9.40 6.73 9.65
C CYS A 96 -9.84 7.85 10.61
N GLY A 97 -11.03 8.41 10.41
CA GLY A 97 -11.48 9.61 11.12
C GLY A 97 -10.54 10.78 10.88
N ASP A 98 -10.30 11.59 11.91
CA ASP A 98 -9.38 12.74 11.85
C ASP A 98 -7.92 12.36 12.14
N GLU A 99 -7.62 11.06 12.29
CA GLU A 99 -6.27 10.58 12.53
C GLU A 99 -5.52 10.39 11.21
N GLN A 100 -4.27 10.87 11.18
CA GLN A 100 -3.33 10.52 10.11
C GLN A 100 -3.14 8.98 10.05
N PHE A 101 -3.01 8.46 8.83
CA PHE A 101 -2.93 7.02 8.55
C PHE A 101 -1.99 6.73 7.39
N LEU A 102 -1.49 5.51 7.33
CA LEU A 102 -0.76 5.01 6.17
C LEU A 102 -1.71 4.35 5.18
N LEU A 103 -1.65 4.74 3.90
CA LEU A 103 -2.33 4.06 2.80
C LEU A 103 -1.31 3.25 1.99
N THR A 104 -1.55 1.96 1.79
CA THR A 104 -0.66 1.11 0.99
C THR A 104 -1.41 0.08 0.16
N TYR A 105 -0.73 -0.48 -0.83
CA TYR A 105 -1.24 -1.55 -1.67
C TYR A 105 -0.81 -2.91 -1.12
N SER A 106 -1.71 -3.87 -1.20
CA SER A 106 -1.51 -5.27 -0.74
C SER A 106 -0.53 -6.11 -1.57
N ASP A 107 0.03 -5.54 -2.64
CA ASP A 107 0.98 -6.19 -3.54
C ASP A 107 2.26 -5.38 -3.78
N VAL A 108 2.46 -4.30 -3.02
CA VAL A 108 3.68 -3.48 -3.03
C VAL A 108 4.50 -3.83 -1.80
N LEU A 109 5.57 -4.59 -2.01
CA LEU A 109 6.55 -4.90 -0.96
C LEU A 109 7.62 -3.83 -0.93
N ILE A 110 7.89 -3.31 0.27
CA ILE A 110 8.98 -2.40 0.56
C ILE A 110 9.77 -2.94 1.76
N SER A 111 11.00 -2.43 1.96
CA SER A 111 11.79 -2.78 3.14
C SER A 111 11.04 -2.43 4.42
N TYR A 112 11.19 -3.27 5.45
CA TYR A 112 10.59 -3.01 6.75
C TYR A 112 11.11 -1.72 7.39
N SER A 113 12.36 -1.32 7.07
CA SER A 113 12.93 -0.04 7.51
C SER A 113 12.14 1.16 7.01
N ILE A 114 11.59 1.10 5.80
CA ILE A 114 10.80 2.21 5.22
C ILE A 114 9.51 2.43 6.03
N TYR A 115 8.85 1.36 6.51
CA TYR A 115 7.70 1.54 7.39
C TYR A 115 8.08 2.23 8.70
N GLN A 116 9.27 1.94 9.25
CA GLN A 116 9.77 2.57 10.47
C GLN A 116 10.10 4.05 10.24
N GLU A 117 10.72 4.38 9.10
CA GLU A 117 10.98 5.76 8.69
C GLU A 117 9.67 6.54 8.51
N LEU A 118 8.67 5.97 7.85
CA LEU A 118 7.34 6.59 7.73
C LEU A 118 6.69 6.83 9.10
N TYR A 119 6.79 5.86 10.01
CA TYR A 119 6.27 6.02 11.37
C TYR A 119 7.00 7.14 12.13
N LYS A 120 8.32 7.24 11.95
CA LYS A 120 9.15 8.28 12.56
C LYS A 120 8.79 9.66 11.99
N SER A 121 8.74 9.81 10.67
CA SER A 121 8.35 11.07 10.01
C SER A 121 6.98 11.54 10.47
N TYR A 122 6.02 10.64 10.62
CA TYR A 122 4.72 10.96 11.20
C TYR A 122 4.81 11.53 12.62
N LYS A 123 5.68 10.97 13.47
CA LYS A 123 5.78 11.35 14.88
C LYS A 123 6.58 12.63 15.10
N GLU A 124 7.56 12.87 14.25
CA GLU A 124 8.54 13.95 14.43
C GLU A 124 8.27 15.16 13.54
N GLN A 125 7.66 14.97 12.38
CA GLN A 125 7.44 16.04 11.41
C GLN A 125 5.96 16.40 11.33
N ASN A 126 5.69 17.70 11.18
CA ASN A 126 4.34 18.23 11.01
C ASN A 126 3.91 18.20 9.53
N GLU A 127 4.42 17.22 8.76
CA GLU A 127 4.10 17.08 7.35
C GLU A 127 2.67 16.57 7.18
N ARG A 128 1.92 17.20 6.29
CA ARG A 128 0.53 16.82 6.00
C ARG A 128 0.45 15.53 5.20
N PHE A 129 1.49 15.22 4.41
CA PHE A 129 1.50 14.09 3.51
C PHE A 129 2.94 13.67 3.20
N VAL A 130 3.20 12.36 3.21
CA VAL A 130 4.50 11.76 2.86
C VAL A 130 4.27 10.72 1.77
N LEU A 131 5.09 10.75 0.73
CA LEU A 131 5.08 9.78 -0.36
C LEU A 131 6.35 8.95 -0.37
N VAL A 132 6.20 7.66 -0.65
CA VAL A 132 7.33 6.78 -0.98
C VAL A 132 7.36 6.60 -2.49
N ALA A 133 8.47 6.97 -3.10
CA ALA A 133 8.71 6.81 -4.52
C ALA A 133 9.96 5.95 -4.75
N ASN A 134 9.93 5.11 -5.78
CA ASN A 134 11.10 4.37 -6.25
C ASN A 134 11.64 5.03 -7.52
N PRO A 135 12.96 5.16 -7.68
CA PRO A 135 13.54 5.66 -8.91
C PRO A 135 13.29 4.67 -10.06
N THR A 136 12.76 5.19 -11.18
CA THR A 136 12.57 4.46 -12.44
C THR A 136 12.95 5.32 -13.63
N ASN A 137 13.51 4.67 -14.66
CA ASN A 137 13.90 5.35 -15.90
C ASN A 137 12.68 5.74 -16.74
N ASP A 138 11.57 5.00 -16.64
CA ASP A 138 10.35 5.24 -17.42
C ASP A 138 9.09 4.91 -16.57
N PRO A 139 8.45 5.92 -15.96
CA PRO A 139 7.32 5.73 -15.06
C PRO A 139 5.96 5.56 -15.77
N TYR A 140 5.89 5.34 -17.09
CA TYR A 140 4.62 5.30 -17.86
C TYR A 140 3.51 4.36 -17.32
N ARG A 141 3.85 3.38 -16.47
CA ARG A 141 2.90 2.45 -15.85
C ARG A 141 2.33 2.94 -14.51
N GLY A 142 2.92 3.97 -13.92
CA GLY A 142 2.52 4.59 -12.66
C GLY A 142 2.60 6.11 -12.78
N ALA A 143 2.94 6.79 -11.69
CA ALA A 143 3.12 8.23 -11.68
C ALA A 143 4.60 8.61 -11.83
N ALA A 144 4.89 9.61 -12.67
CA ALA A 144 6.14 10.36 -12.57
C ALA A 144 6.02 11.35 -11.40
N ILE A 145 7.04 11.38 -10.55
CA ILE A 145 7.12 12.27 -9.39
C ILE A 145 8.35 13.15 -9.59
N TYR A 146 8.14 14.46 -9.58
CA TYR A 146 9.17 15.48 -9.60
C TYR A 146 9.22 16.15 -8.23
N TYR A 147 10.42 16.48 -7.77
CA TYR A 147 10.63 17.02 -6.43
C TYR A 147 11.88 17.90 -6.38
N GLU A 148 11.89 18.83 -5.43
CA GLU A 148 13.01 19.74 -5.13
C GLU A 148 13.16 19.85 -3.61
N ASN A 149 14.39 19.74 -3.09
CA ASN A 149 14.68 19.79 -1.65
C ASN A 149 13.77 18.87 -0.82
N ASP A 150 13.56 17.63 -1.28
CA ASP A 150 12.67 16.61 -0.69
C ASP A 150 11.16 16.90 -0.72
N TYR A 151 10.72 17.98 -1.37
CA TYR A 151 9.30 18.30 -1.55
C TYR A 151 8.83 18.02 -2.97
N VAL A 152 7.69 17.34 -3.08
CA VAL A 152 7.05 17.04 -4.37
C VAL A 152 6.52 18.32 -5.01
N THR A 153 6.96 18.60 -6.23
CA THR A 153 6.55 19.76 -7.04
C THR A 153 5.49 19.39 -8.07
N GLU A 154 5.58 18.19 -8.64
CA GLU A 154 4.67 17.74 -9.69
C GLU A 154 4.46 16.22 -9.68
N ILE A 155 3.23 15.80 -9.98
CA ILE A 155 2.85 14.39 -10.16
C ILE A 155 2.11 14.25 -11.50
N ILE A 156 2.64 13.40 -12.38
CA ILE A 156 2.01 13.07 -13.67
C ILE A 156 1.62 11.60 -13.69
N GLU A 157 0.31 11.30 -13.68
CA GLU A 157 -0.20 9.93 -13.75
C GLU A 157 -0.08 9.38 -15.18
N LYS A 158 0.64 8.26 -15.33
CA LYS A 158 0.85 7.53 -16.59
C LYS A 158 1.32 8.44 -17.73
N PRO A 159 2.49 9.08 -17.59
CA PRO A 159 3.04 9.87 -18.67
C PRO A 159 3.24 9.00 -19.92
N PRO A 160 3.20 9.61 -21.13
CA PRO A 160 3.54 8.88 -22.35
C PRO A 160 4.92 8.21 -22.24
N LYS A 161 5.07 7.07 -22.91
CA LYS A 161 6.29 6.27 -22.80
C LYS A 161 7.52 7.08 -23.25
N GLY A 162 8.54 7.15 -22.39
CA GLY A 162 9.79 7.84 -22.68
C GLY A 162 9.76 9.36 -22.57
N THR A 163 8.66 9.98 -22.12
CA THR A 163 8.57 11.45 -21.98
C THR A 163 8.91 11.95 -20.59
N SER A 164 9.03 11.05 -19.61
CA SER A 164 9.28 11.39 -18.21
C SER A 164 10.32 10.46 -17.60
N LYS A 165 11.07 10.97 -16.63
CA LYS A 165 11.95 10.21 -15.75
C LYS A 165 11.50 10.50 -14.32
N SER A 166 11.55 9.51 -13.43
CA SER A 166 11.43 9.77 -11.98
C SER A 166 12.84 9.79 -11.38
N LYS A 167 13.66 10.73 -11.86
CA LYS A 167 15.01 10.98 -11.35
C LYS A 167 15.07 12.45 -10.96
N SER A 168 15.36 12.74 -9.68
CA SER A 168 16.24 13.86 -9.41
C SER A 168 17.61 13.48 -9.96
N GLU A 169 18.41 14.45 -10.37
CA GLU A 169 19.81 14.18 -10.71
C GLU A 169 20.66 13.90 -9.44
N ASP A 170 20.07 13.90 -8.24
CA ASP A 170 20.77 13.83 -6.96
C ASP A 170 20.19 12.76 -6.02
N PHE A 171 20.45 11.49 -6.30
CA PHE A 171 20.33 10.41 -5.30
C PHE A 171 21.74 9.97 -4.89
N TYR A 172 22.26 10.56 -3.81
CA TYR A 172 23.40 10.03 -3.07
C TYR A 172 22.92 9.61 -1.67
N GLY A 173 23.10 8.32 -1.34
CA GLY A 173 23.13 7.81 0.03
C GLY A 173 21.81 7.26 0.55
#